data_AF-B3GK31-F1
#
_entry.id   AF-B3GK31-F1
#
_cell.length_a   1.000
_cell.length_b   1.000
_cell.length_c   1.000
_cell.angle_alpha   90.00
_cell.angle_beta   90.00
_cell.angle_gamma   90.00
#
_symmetry.space_group_name_H-M   'P 1'
#
loop_
_entity.id
_entity.type
_entity.pdbx_description
1 polymer ?
#
loop_
_entity_poly.entity_id
_entity_poly.type
_entity_poly.pdbx_seq_one_letter_code
_entity_poly.pdbx_strand_id
1 'polypeptide(L)'
;VDIDWEFPIAGGLTTNKVSPQDKQNFTLLMSTLRQKLDQQGSKDGRAYLLTAAVAAGADKIDNLEVSKLSGVVDWLCIMSYDLYGAW
;
A
#
# COMPACT_ATOMS: atom_id res chain seq x y z
N VAL A 1 -3.51 9.67 -5.68
CA VAL A 1 -2.78 8.54 -6.28
C VAL A 1 -3.10 7.32 -5.45
N ASP A 2 -3.29 6.19 -6.11
CA ASP A 2 -3.57 4.90 -5.48
C ASP A 2 -2.39 3.97 -5.77
N ILE A 3 -1.99 3.16 -4.80
CA ILE A 3 -0.84 2.27 -4.90
C ILE A 3 -1.28 0.81 -4.72
N ASP A 4 -1.13 0.03 -5.78
CA ASP A 4 -1.55 -1.38 -5.84
C ASP A 4 -0.30 -2.27 -5.92
N TRP A 5 0.43 -2.39 -4.82
CA TRP A 5 1.56 -3.32 -4.73
C TRP A 5 1.05 -4.68 -4.27
N GLU A 6 1.08 -5.66 -5.18
CA GLU A 6 0.61 -7.02 -4.94
C GLU A 6 1.75 -8.08 -4.92
N PHE A 7 2.31 -8.46 -3.77
CA PHE A 7 2.17 -7.84 -2.45
C PHE A 7 3.57 -7.70 -1.81
N PRO A 8 3.74 -6.81 -0.82
CA PRO A 8 4.99 -6.76 -0.05
C PRO A 8 5.37 -8.14 0.50
N ILE A 9 6.66 -8.50 0.38
CA ILE A 9 7.30 -9.74 0.87
C ILE A 9 6.92 -11.02 0.11
N ALA A 10 5.64 -11.26 -0.18
CA ALA A 10 5.20 -12.51 -0.79
C ALA A 10 3.79 -12.43 -1.39
N GLY A 11 3.49 -13.35 -2.31
CA GLY A 11 2.22 -13.41 -3.05
C GLY A 11 2.31 -12.76 -4.43
N GLY A 12 1.16 -12.51 -5.05
CA GLY A 12 1.08 -11.97 -6.41
C GLY A 12 1.57 -12.95 -7.47
N LEU A 13 2.06 -12.42 -8.59
CA LEU A 13 2.55 -13.23 -9.71
C LEU A 13 3.93 -13.83 -9.40
N THR A 14 4.21 -15.03 -9.92
CA THR A 14 5.51 -15.70 -9.77
C THR A 14 6.68 -14.93 -10.38
N THR A 15 6.40 -13.97 -11.27
CA THR A 15 7.38 -13.07 -11.89
C THR A 15 7.72 -11.87 -11.03
N ASN A 16 6.96 -11.58 -9.96
CA ASN A 16 7.22 -10.46 -9.07
C ASN A 16 8.52 -10.65 -8.31
N LYS A 17 9.25 -9.56 -8.14
CA LYS A 17 10.40 -9.52 -7.24
C LYS A 17 9.89 -9.17 -5.85
N VAL A 18 10.35 -9.94 -4.87
CA VAL A 18 9.95 -9.78 -3.48
C VAL A 18 11.19 -9.75 -2.59
N SER A 19 11.07 -9.07 -1.45
CA SER A 19 12.13 -8.97 -0.47
C SER A 19 11.57 -8.85 0.95
N PRO A 20 12.24 -9.39 1.99
CA PRO A 20 11.87 -9.13 3.38
C PRO A 20 11.82 -7.64 3.74
N GLN A 21 12.57 -6.78 3.03
CA GLN A 21 12.55 -5.34 3.25
C GLN A 21 11.30 -4.64 2.71
N ASP A 22 10.46 -5.32 1.92
CA ASP A 22 9.26 -4.71 1.32
C ASP A 22 8.30 -4.17 2.39
N LYS A 23 8.25 -4.80 3.57
CA LYS A 23 7.42 -4.33 4.69
C LYS A 23 7.73 -2.88 5.08
N GLN A 24 9.00 -2.60 5.38
CA GLN A 24 9.43 -1.25 5.76
C GLN A 24 9.49 -0.32 4.55
N ASN A 25 9.88 -0.84 3.39
CA ASN A 25 9.97 -0.05 2.16
C ASN A 25 8.61 0.43 1.68
N PHE A 26 7.55 -0.36 1.85
CA PHE A 26 6.19 0.05 1.54
C PHE A 26 5.77 1.23 2.43
N THR A 27 5.99 1.15 3.75
CA THR A 27 5.75 2.28 4.66
C THR A 27 6.55 3.52 4.28
N LEU A 28 7.82 3.35 3.92
CA LEU A 28 8.70 4.44 3.50
C LEU A 28 8.21 5.10 2.20
N LEU A 29 7.80 4.29 1.22
CA LEU A 29 7.21 4.75 -0.04
C LEU A 29 5.96 5.59 0.24
N MET A 30 5.00 5.05 1.01
CA MET A 30 3.75 5.75 1.31
C MET A 30 4.01 7.05 2.08
N SER A 31 4.93 7.04 3.05
CA SER A 31 5.29 8.24 3.82
C SER A 31 5.93 9.32 2.93
N THR A 32 6.80 8.90 2.01
CA THR A 32 7.44 9.80 1.04
C THR A 32 6.41 10.38 0.09
N LEU A 33 5.49 9.57 -0.43
CA LEU A 33 4.40 10.03 -1.28
C LEU A 33 3.53 11.05 -0.56
N ARG A 34 3.11 10.76 0.68
CA ARG A 34 2.30 11.70 1.49
C ARG A 34 2.99 13.05 1.62
N GLN A 35 4.27 13.06 1.99
CA GLN A 35 5.07 14.28 2.11
C GLN A 35 5.10 15.08 0.79
N LYS A 36 5.31 14.40 -0.35
CA LYS A 36 5.38 15.06 -1.66
C LYS A 36 4.01 15.58 -2.10
N LEU A 37 2.94 14.84 -1.84
CA LEU A 37 1.58 15.24 -2.14
C LEU A 37 1.13 16.41 -1.29
N ASP A 38 1.53 16.48 -0.01
CA ASP A 38 1.24 17.62 0.87
C ASP A 38 2.00 18.87 0.41
N GLN A 39 3.27 18.72 0.05
CA GLN A 39 4.07 19.81 -0.50
C GLN A 39 3.46 20.35 -1.80
N GLN A 40 3.01 19.47 -2.69
CA GLN A 40 2.39 19.86 -3.95
C GLN A 40 1.00 20.47 -3.71
N GLY A 41 0.20 19.87 -2.83
CA GLY A 41 -1.12 20.35 -2.47
C GLY A 41 -1.12 21.75 -1.87
N SER A 42 -0.10 22.06 -1.07
CA SER A 42 0.11 23.41 -0.53
C SER A 42 0.38 24.46 -1.60
N LYS A 43 1.06 24.10 -2.70
CA LYS A 43 1.30 25.01 -3.84
C LYS A 43 0.05 25.20 -4.69
N ASP A 44 -0.73 24.14 -4.83
CA ASP A 44 -1.92 24.11 -5.69
C ASP A 44 -3.20 24.57 -4.96
N GLY A 45 -3.13 24.79 -3.65
CA GLY A 45 -4.30 25.13 -2.83
C GLY A 45 -5.33 24.00 -2.73
N ARG A 46 -4.91 22.73 -2.83
CA ARG A 46 -5.81 21.56 -2.73
C ARG A 46 -5.17 20.41 -1.96
N ALA A 47 -6.00 19.59 -1.31
CA ALA A 47 -5.53 18.33 -0.74
C ALA A 47 -5.50 17.23 -1.81
N TYR A 48 -4.41 16.46 -1.86
CA TYR A 48 -4.29 15.29 -2.71
C TYR A 48 -4.51 14.02 -1.91
N LEU A 49 -5.27 13.10 -2.48
CA LEU A 49 -5.51 11.79 -1.89
C LEU A 49 -4.32 10.85 -2.13
N LEU A 50 -4.01 10.05 -1.12
CA LEU A 50 -3.09 8.92 -1.15
C LEU A 50 -3.82 7.69 -0.60
N THR A 51 -4.01 6.69 -1.44
CA THR A 51 -4.68 5.44 -1.09
C THR A 51 -3.83 4.24 -1.49
N ALA A 52 -4.19 3.05 -1.04
CA ALA A 52 -3.60 1.80 -1.51
C ALA A 52 -4.63 0.66 -1.49
N ALA A 53 -4.62 -0.18 -2.54
CA ALA A 53 -5.26 -1.47 -2.50
C ALA A 53 -4.39 -2.49 -1.75
N VAL A 54 -4.97 -3.21 -0.79
CA VAL A 54 -4.25 -4.19 0.05
C VAL A 54 -5.03 -5.49 0.14
N ALA A 55 -4.32 -6.61 0.29
CA ALA A 55 -4.93 -7.93 0.42
C ALA A 55 -5.84 -8.03 1.66
N ALA A 56 -6.87 -8.86 1.57
CA ALA A 56 -7.73 -9.21 2.70
C ALA A 56 -7.18 -10.37 3.56
N GLY A 57 -6.18 -11.12 3.05
CA GLY A 57 -5.61 -12.28 3.75
C GLY A 57 -4.65 -11.89 4.87
N ALA A 58 -4.84 -12.50 6.06
CA ALA A 58 -4.02 -12.22 7.25
C ALA A 58 -2.52 -12.40 7.00
N ASP A 59 -2.14 -13.40 6.21
CA ASP A 59 -0.74 -13.69 5.87
C ASP A 59 -0.06 -12.58 5.04
N LYS A 60 -0.83 -11.80 4.27
CA LYS A 60 -0.32 -10.61 3.55
C LYS A 60 -0.40 -9.37 4.44
N ILE A 61 -1.44 -9.24 5.26
CA ILE A 61 -1.60 -8.12 6.20
C ILE A 61 -0.44 -8.11 7.21
N ASP A 62 0.01 -9.28 7.67
CA ASP A 62 1.16 -9.41 8.58
C ASP A 62 2.48 -8.89 7.97
N ASN A 63 2.56 -8.76 6.64
CA ASN A 63 3.69 -8.16 5.93
C ASN A 63 3.62 -6.63 5.83
N LEU A 64 2.60 -5.99 6.39
CA LEU A 64 2.42 -4.54 6.39
C LEU A 64 2.66 -3.94 7.79
N GLU A 65 3.03 -2.67 7.86
CA GLU A 65 3.03 -1.90 9.10
C GLU A 65 1.72 -1.09 9.21
N VAL A 66 0.59 -1.80 9.31
CA VAL A 66 -0.76 -1.21 9.22
C VAL A 66 -0.95 0.01 10.13
N SER A 67 -0.50 -0.06 11.39
CA SER A 67 -0.62 1.06 12.34
C SER A 67 0.17 2.31 11.94
N LYS A 68 1.27 2.16 11.18
CA LYS A 68 2.01 3.31 10.63
C LYS A 68 1.32 3.83 9.38
N LEU A 69 0.90 2.91 8.49
CA LEU A 69 0.22 3.25 7.24
C LEU A 69 -1.09 4.01 7.48
N SER A 70 -1.85 3.69 8.52
CA SER A 70 -3.10 4.38 8.87
C SER A 70 -2.93 5.86 9.21
N GLY A 71 -1.71 6.30 9.55
CA GLY A 71 -1.39 7.72 9.76
C GLY A 71 -0.87 8.43 8.51
N VAL A 72 -0.72 7.72 7.40
CA VAL A 72 -0.06 8.19 6.17
C VAL A 72 -1.02 8.22 4.99
N VAL A 73 -1.90 7.23 4.88
CA VAL A 73 -2.88 7.13 3.79
C VAL A 73 -4.22 7.72 4.20
N ASP A 74 -4.98 8.20 3.23
CA ASP A 74 -6.36 8.65 3.45
C ASP A 74 -7.28 7.46 3.77
N TRP A 75 -7.11 6.34 3.05
CA TRP A 75 -7.72 5.04 3.38
C TRP A 75 -7.02 3.89 2.67
N LEU A 76 -7.32 2.66 3.12
CA LEU A 76 -6.91 1.42 2.48
C LEU A 76 -8.13 0.75 1.84
N CYS A 77 -7.99 0.38 0.57
CA CYS A 77 -8.97 -0.39 -0.18
C CYS A 77 -8.71 -1.88 0.03
N ILE A 78 -9.46 -2.52 0.93
CA ILE A 78 -9.27 -3.94 1.23
C ILE A 78 -9.88 -4.77 0.10
N MET A 79 -9.03 -5.52 -0.62
CA MET A 79 -9.41 -6.42 -1.70
C MET A 79 -10.05 -7.69 -1.16
N SER A 80 -11.30 -7.55 -0.70
CA SER A 80 -12.13 -8.60 -0.09
C SER A 80 -12.84 -9.47 -1.13
N TYR A 81 -12.11 -9.81 -2.18
CA TYR A 81 -12.50 -10.67 -3.29
C TYR A 81 -11.35 -11.62 -3.64
N ASP A 82 -11.52 -12.45 -4.67
CA ASP A 82 -10.54 -13.47 -5.09
C ASP A 82 -10.11 -14.46 -3.97
N LEU A 83 -11.01 -14.72 -3.02
CA LEU A 83 -10.77 -15.65 -1.92
C LEU A 83 -10.71 -17.12 -2.39
N TYR A 84 -11.38 -17.43 -3.49
CA TYR A 84 -11.40 -18.74 -4.15
C TYR A 84 -11.53 -18.55 -5.66
N GLY A 85 -11.04 -19.53 -6.43
CA GLY A 85 -11.22 -19.59 -7.87
C GLY A 85 -10.62 -20.86 -8.45
N ALA A 86 -10.44 -20.89 -9.78
CA ALA A 86 -10.07 -22.09 -10.52
C ALA A 86 -8.58 -22.46 -10.48
N TRP A 87 -7.77 -21.69 -9.76
CA TRP A 87 -6.33 -21.92 -9.57
C TRP A 87 -6.03 -23.01 -8.54
#